data_AF-A0A088BPJ2-F1
#
_entry.id   AF-A0A088BPJ2-F1
#
_cell.length_a   1.000
_cell.length_b   1.000
_cell.length_c   1.000
_cell.angle_alpha   90.00
_cell.angle_beta   90.00
_cell.angle_gamma   90.00
#
_symmetry.space_group_name_H-M   'P 1'
#
loop_
_entity.id
_entity.type
_entity.pdbx_description
1 polymer ?
#
loop_
_entity_poly.entity_id
_entity_poly.type
_entity_poly.pdbx_seq_one_letter_code
_entity_poly.pdbx_strand_id
1 'polypeptide(L)'
;METFCLLVVISACAVTCSSSGCSQEDETACGEMQSEEWDGTPWPKDEIELNKACSSMSESVLNCYIEFGEQCPNTLTGKFLPVNKAYKNLHDDLCIETKEFRAKFLRNVECLNAESEGSYRICKLPSEVEFGPDCNYTDEVKECMRRSLKEKCGPESYDVFSKLLNPIMAFANKICELK
;
A
#
# COMPACT_ATOMS: atom_id res chain seq x y z
N MET A 1 -10.90 59.51 -27.81
CA MET A 1 -9.52 59.16 -28.20
C MET A 1 -8.74 59.20 -26.90
N GLU A 2 -8.16 58.07 -26.50
CA GLU A 2 -6.97 58.00 -25.61
C GLU A 2 -7.20 58.35 -24.12
N THR A 3 -6.86 57.55 -23.10
CA THR A 3 -6.08 56.31 -23.03
C THR A 3 -6.40 55.59 -21.71
N PHE A 4 -6.77 54.32 -21.83
CA PHE A 4 -6.68 53.27 -20.80
C PHE A 4 -5.23 53.15 -20.31
N CYS A 5 -4.98 53.08 -19.00
CA CYS A 5 -3.89 52.26 -18.48
C CYS A 5 -4.06 51.99 -16.98
N LEU A 6 -4.71 50.84 -16.71
CA LEU A 6 -4.61 50.11 -15.46
C LEU A 6 -3.13 49.89 -15.12
N LEU A 7 -2.66 50.45 -14.00
CA LEU A 7 -1.50 49.92 -13.29
C LEU A 7 -2.03 48.95 -12.23
N VAL A 8 -2.48 47.78 -12.68
CA VAL A 8 -2.51 46.59 -11.83
C VAL A 8 -1.06 46.16 -11.71
N VAL A 9 -0.47 46.47 -10.56
CA VAL A 9 0.78 45.87 -10.11
C VAL A 9 0.50 44.37 -9.95
N ILE A 10 0.65 43.63 -11.05
CA ILE A 10 0.82 42.18 -10.99
C ILE A 10 2.17 42.02 -10.31
N SER A 11 2.14 41.83 -9.00
CA SER A 11 3.28 41.27 -8.29
C SER A 11 3.50 39.90 -8.92
N ALA A 12 4.48 39.82 -9.80
CA ALA A 12 5.08 38.57 -10.18
C ALA A 12 5.76 38.04 -8.90
N CYS A 13 4.97 37.40 -8.03
CA CYS A 13 5.45 36.25 -7.31
C CYS A 13 5.71 35.19 -8.39
N ALA A 14 6.84 35.34 -9.08
CA ALA A 14 7.63 34.18 -9.44
C ALA A 14 8.00 33.54 -8.12
N VAL A 15 7.06 32.78 -7.55
CA VAL A 15 7.37 31.78 -6.55
C VAL A 15 8.20 30.79 -7.33
N THR A 16 9.51 31.04 -7.37
CA THR A 16 10.45 29.94 -7.32
C THR A 16 10.06 29.18 -6.06
N CYS A 17 9.15 28.21 -6.18
CA CYS A 17 9.04 27.12 -5.23
C CYS A 17 10.39 26.42 -5.35
N SER A 18 11.39 26.93 -4.65
CA SER A 18 12.54 26.13 -4.25
C SER A 18 11.92 24.99 -3.46
N SER A 19 11.78 23.83 -4.10
CA SER A 19 11.32 22.59 -3.48
C SER A 19 12.38 22.14 -2.47
N SER A 20 12.46 22.85 -1.34
CA SER A 20 13.42 22.57 -0.26
C SER A 20 13.00 21.38 0.60
N GLY A 21 12.44 20.34 -0.03
CA GLY A 21 11.89 19.17 0.66
C GLY A 21 11.71 17.93 -0.25
N CYS A 22 12.36 17.91 -1.42
CA CYS A 22 12.33 16.78 -2.36
C CYS A 22 13.71 16.14 -2.54
N SER A 23 14.59 16.25 -1.54
CA SER A 23 15.90 15.63 -1.58
C SER A 23 15.81 14.14 -1.23
N GLN A 24 16.83 13.38 -1.65
CA GLN A 24 16.96 11.99 -1.22
C GLN A 24 17.18 11.86 0.29
N GLU A 25 17.73 12.88 0.95
CA GLU A 25 17.90 12.92 2.40
C GLU A 25 16.53 13.00 3.11
N ASP A 26 15.62 13.84 2.61
CA ASP A 26 14.24 13.95 3.12
C ASP A 26 13.48 12.62 2.98
N GLU A 27 13.67 11.92 1.85
CA GLU A 27 13.08 10.60 1.60
C GLU A 27 13.67 9.51 2.51
N THR A 28 14.99 9.52 2.70
CA THR A 28 15.70 8.53 3.54
C THR A 28 15.32 8.66 5.01
N ALA A 29 15.05 9.89 5.47
CA ALA A 29 14.57 10.14 6.82
C ALA A 29 13.25 9.41 7.12
N CYS A 30 12.38 9.19 6.12
CA CYS A 30 11.18 8.36 6.30
C CYS A 30 11.53 6.88 6.54
N GLY A 31 12.57 6.34 5.88
CA GLY A 31 12.98 4.94 6.02
C GLY A 31 13.70 4.63 7.33
N GLU A 32 14.48 5.58 7.85
CA GLU A 32 15.22 5.42 9.12
C GLU A 32 14.30 5.38 10.36
N MET A 33 13.01 5.72 10.20
CA MET A 33 11.99 5.61 11.25
C MET A 33 11.46 4.17 11.45
N GLN A 34 11.97 3.17 10.72
CA GLN A 34 11.54 1.78 10.86
C GLN A 34 12.09 1.10 12.13
N SER A 35 11.21 0.39 12.85
CA SER A 35 11.58 -0.67 13.81
C SER A 35 11.34 -2.04 13.18
N GLU A 36 12.01 -3.09 13.69
CA GLU A 36 11.95 -4.48 13.17
C GLU A 36 10.57 -4.85 12.62
N GLU A 37 10.48 -4.95 11.30
CA GLU A 37 9.22 -5.13 10.57
C GLU A 37 8.75 -6.58 10.64
N TRP A 38 7.43 -6.74 10.77
CA TRP A 38 6.77 -7.96 10.39
C TRP A 38 6.89 -8.13 8.87
N ASP A 39 7.46 -9.24 8.44
CA ASP A 39 7.78 -9.60 7.04
C ASP A 39 6.57 -9.87 6.14
N GLY A 40 5.36 -9.73 6.69
CA GLY A 40 4.11 -9.86 5.94
C GLY A 40 3.51 -11.27 5.95
N THR A 41 4.22 -12.30 6.46
CA THR A 41 3.67 -13.67 6.60
C THR A 41 4.45 -14.54 7.61
N PRO A 42 3.76 -15.32 8.47
CA PRO A 42 2.31 -15.49 8.58
C PRO A 42 1.62 -14.25 9.17
N TRP A 43 0.33 -14.08 8.89
CA TRP A 43 -0.47 -12.98 9.43
C TRP A 43 -0.69 -13.13 10.94
N PRO A 44 -0.76 -12.02 11.71
CA PRO A 44 -1.07 -12.06 13.15
C PRO A 44 -2.37 -12.81 13.43
N LYS A 45 -2.31 -13.84 14.27
CA LYS A 45 -3.42 -14.79 14.45
C LYS A 45 -4.48 -14.34 15.44
N ASP A 46 -4.12 -13.41 16.33
CA ASP A 46 -5.00 -12.92 17.37
C ASP A 46 -4.81 -11.41 17.63
N GLU A 47 -5.65 -10.87 18.53
CA GLU A 47 -5.61 -9.46 18.94
C GLU A 47 -4.25 -9.03 19.49
N ILE A 48 -3.55 -9.92 20.20
CA ILE A 48 -2.28 -9.60 20.86
C ILE A 48 -1.18 -9.46 19.79
N GLU A 49 -1.08 -10.44 18.90
CA GLU A 49 -0.15 -10.41 17.78
C GLU A 49 -0.44 -9.23 16.85
N LEU A 50 -1.73 -8.95 16.57
CA LEU A 50 -2.13 -7.85 15.70
C LEU A 50 -1.80 -6.49 16.31
N ASN A 51 -2.08 -6.30 17.60
CA ASN A 51 -1.72 -5.07 18.32
C ASN A 51 -0.21 -4.84 18.37
N LYS A 52 0.57 -5.92 18.54
CA LYS A 52 2.02 -5.85 18.45
C LYS A 52 2.47 -5.41 17.05
N ALA A 53 1.92 -6.03 16.00
CA ALA A 53 2.22 -5.67 14.61
C ALA A 53 1.85 -4.20 14.28
N CYS A 54 0.70 -3.73 14.78
CA CYS A 54 0.25 -2.36 14.63
C CYS A 54 1.10 -1.34 15.41
N SER A 55 1.77 -1.78 16.49
CA SER A 55 2.68 -0.94 17.25
C SER A 55 4.09 -0.88 16.66
N SER A 56 4.51 -1.94 15.94
CA SER A 56 5.81 -2.02 15.26
C SER A 56 5.79 -1.42 13.86
N MET A 57 4.67 -1.52 13.15
CA MET A 57 4.45 -0.83 11.88
C MET A 57 4.17 0.64 12.18
N SER A 58 5.16 1.51 11.98
CA SER A 58 4.98 2.89 12.40
C SER A 58 4.11 3.64 11.40
N GLU A 59 2.89 3.98 11.83
CA GLU A 59 1.99 4.88 11.09
C GLU A 59 2.72 6.16 10.63
N SER A 60 3.69 6.61 11.43
CA SER A 60 4.60 7.71 11.10
C SER A 60 5.41 7.52 9.82
N VAL A 61 5.93 6.31 9.55
CA VAL A 61 6.66 6.02 8.30
C VAL A 61 5.72 6.16 7.10
N LEU A 62 4.53 5.55 7.17
CA LEU A 62 3.55 5.63 6.08
C LEU A 62 3.09 7.07 5.84
N ASN A 63 2.84 7.84 6.91
CA ASN A 63 2.49 9.24 6.79
C ASN A 63 3.64 10.06 6.17
N CYS A 64 4.89 9.81 6.57
CA CYS A 64 6.07 10.47 6.01
C CYS A 64 6.17 10.25 4.49
N TYR A 65 6.07 8.99 4.03
CA TYR A 65 6.10 8.68 2.60
C TYR A 65 4.92 9.24 1.81
N ILE A 66 3.73 9.33 2.41
CA ILE A 66 2.57 9.96 1.79
C ILE A 66 2.78 11.47 1.65
N GLU A 67 3.19 12.15 2.72
CA GLU A 67 3.46 13.59 2.73
C GLU A 67 4.57 13.96 1.74
N PHE A 68 5.67 13.21 1.73
CA PHE A 68 6.76 13.40 0.76
C PHE A 68 6.26 13.17 -0.67
N GLY A 69 5.50 12.10 -0.92
CA GLY A 69 4.95 11.78 -2.24
C GLY A 69 3.97 12.85 -2.77
N GLU A 70 3.19 13.48 -1.88
CA GLU A 70 2.28 14.58 -2.21
C GLU A 70 3.05 15.87 -2.55
N GLN A 71 4.13 16.16 -1.82
CA GLN A 71 4.99 17.32 -2.07
C GLN A 71 5.87 17.14 -3.32
N CYS A 72 6.29 15.91 -3.60
CA CYS A 72 7.32 15.58 -4.58
C CYS A 72 6.81 14.56 -5.63
N PRO A 73 5.78 14.89 -6.43
CA PRO A 73 5.09 13.90 -7.28
C PRO A 73 5.95 13.28 -8.39
N ASN A 74 7.06 13.93 -8.75
CA ASN A 74 7.96 13.46 -9.82
C ASN A 74 9.06 12.49 -9.33
N THR A 75 9.24 12.33 -8.01
CA THR A 75 10.21 11.38 -7.44
C THR A 75 9.70 9.94 -7.56
N LEU A 76 10.55 8.97 -7.20
CA LEU A 76 10.10 7.58 -7.13
C LEU A 76 8.99 7.43 -6.08
N THR A 77 9.18 7.93 -4.86
CA THR A 77 8.11 7.94 -3.84
C THR A 77 6.84 8.65 -4.30
N GLY A 78 6.94 9.79 -5.00
CA GLY A 78 5.79 10.47 -5.59
C GLY A 78 5.01 9.59 -6.58
N LYS A 79 5.73 8.85 -7.43
CA LYS A 79 5.11 7.86 -8.34
C LYS A 79 4.46 6.71 -7.58
N PHE A 80 4.98 6.31 -6.43
CA PHE A 80 4.44 5.27 -5.55
C PHE A 80 3.40 5.77 -4.53
N LEU A 81 3.00 7.05 -4.57
CA LEU A 81 1.99 7.61 -3.67
C LEU A 81 0.68 6.79 -3.60
N PRO A 82 0.11 6.29 -4.73
CA PRO A 82 -1.08 5.43 -4.66
C PRO A 82 -0.85 4.13 -3.87
N VAL A 83 0.36 3.59 -3.94
CA VAL A 83 0.77 2.37 -3.22
C VAL A 83 0.89 2.67 -1.72
N ASN A 84 1.57 3.75 -1.35
CA ASN A 84 1.70 4.18 0.05
C ASN A 84 0.34 4.45 0.69
N LYS A 85 -0.59 5.09 -0.05
CA LYS A 85 -1.99 5.27 0.39
C LYS A 85 -2.73 3.94 0.56
N ALA A 86 -2.50 2.96 -0.32
CA ALA A 86 -3.09 1.63 -0.17
C ALA A 86 -2.59 0.91 1.10
N TYR A 87 -1.30 0.98 1.40
CA TYR A 87 -0.72 0.44 2.65
C TYR A 87 -1.28 1.16 3.89
N LYS A 88 -1.37 2.50 3.88
CA LYS A 88 -1.98 3.26 4.99
C LYS A 88 -3.44 2.88 5.23
N ASN A 89 -4.23 2.74 4.16
CA ASN A 89 -5.62 2.32 4.29
C ASN A 89 -5.75 0.91 4.89
N LEU A 90 -4.91 -0.04 4.45
CA LEU A 90 -4.92 -1.38 5.02
C LEU A 90 -4.47 -1.37 6.48
N HIS A 91 -3.42 -0.62 6.81
CA HIS A 91 -2.98 -0.41 8.18
C HIS A 91 -4.13 0.11 9.05
N ASP A 92 -4.82 1.17 8.61
CA ASP A 92 -5.93 1.76 9.37
C ASP A 92 -7.09 0.78 9.55
N ASP A 93 -7.40 0.00 8.51
CA ASP A 93 -8.45 -1.02 8.57
C ASP A 93 -8.13 -2.18 9.52
N LEU A 94 -6.84 -2.48 9.73
CA LEU A 94 -6.37 -3.51 10.66
C LEU A 94 -6.17 -2.96 12.08
N CYS A 95 -5.59 -1.77 12.22
CA CYS A 95 -5.04 -1.26 13.47
C CYS A 95 -6.00 -0.36 14.26
N ILE A 96 -7.03 0.20 13.61
CA ILE A 96 -8.08 0.92 14.33
C ILE A 96 -9.12 -0.09 14.83
N GLU A 97 -9.21 -0.26 16.16
CA GLU A 97 -10.07 -1.26 16.82
C GLU A 97 -11.55 -1.20 16.40
N THR A 98 -12.05 0.00 16.08
CA THR A 98 -13.46 0.22 15.72
C THR A 98 -13.77 -0.16 14.27
N LYS A 99 -12.79 -0.55 13.46
CA LYS A 99 -13.00 -0.93 12.07
C LYS A 99 -13.57 -2.34 11.97
N GLU A 100 -14.67 -2.47 11.23
CA GLU A 100 -15.30 -3.75 10.92
C GLU A 100 -14.31 -4.74 10.26
N PHE A 101 -13.37 -4.22 9.48
CA PHE A 101 -12.37 -5.05 8.80
C PHE A 101 -11.47 -5.80 9.78
N ARG A 102 -11.01 -5.16 10.87
CA ARG A 102 -10.22 -5.82 11.92
C ARG A 102 -10.91 -7.06 12.46
N ALA A 103 -12.19 -6.94 12.82
CA ALA A 103 -12.96 -8.05 13.33
C ALA A 103 -13.15 -9.17 12.29
N LYS A 104 -13.37 -8.81 11.01
CA LYS A 104 -13.41 -9.78 9.90
C LYS A 104 -12.08 -10.50 9.72
N PHE A 105 -10.98 -9.75 9.75
CA PHE A 105 -9.63 -10.29 9.64
C PHE A 105 -9.37 -11.34 10.73
N LEU A 106 -9.55 -10.99 12.00
CA LEU A 106 -9.28 -11.90 13.13
C LEU A 106 -10.15 -13.17 13.10
N ARG A 107 -11.38 -13.09 12.60
CA ARG A 107 -12.23 -14.30 12.42
C ARG A 107 -11.75 -15.23 11.33
N ASN A 108 -11.02 -14.73 10.33
CA ASN A 108 -10.67 -15.47 9.13
C ASN A 108 -9.17 -15.80 9.05
N VAL A 109 -8.32 -15.14 9.83
CA VAL A 109 -6.87 -15.18 9.70
C VAL A 109 -6.27 -16.57 9.94
N GLU A 110 -6.86 -17.38 10.81
CA GLU A 110 -6.39 -18.76 11.04
C GLU A 110 -6.53 -19.61 9.78
N CYS A 111 -7.70 -19.61 9.14
CA CYS A 111 -7.91 -20.34 7.90
C CYS A 111 -7.03 -19.78 6.77
N LEU A 112 -6.95 -18.44 6.69
CA LEU A 112 -6.12 -17.78 5.69
C LEU A 112 -4.63 -18.14 5.83
N ASN A 113 -4.10 -18.21 7.04
CA ASN A 113 -2.73 -18.67 7.29
C ASN A 113 -2.53 -20.15 6.97
N ALA A 114 -3.52 -20.99 7.24
CA ALA A 114 -3.45 -22.42 6.92
C ALA A 114 -3.50 -22.69 5.41
N GLU A 115 -4.31 -21.91 4.68
CA GLU A 115 -4.60 -22.14 3.26
C GLU A 115 -3.83 -21.25 2.31
N SER A 116 -3.12 -20.22 2.79
CA SER A 116 -2.36 -19.30 1.95
C SER A 116 -1.30 -20.07 1.16
N GLU A 117 -0.36 -20.76 1.81
CA GLU A 117 0.70 -21.52 1.14
C GLU A 117 0.16 -22.60 0.19
N GLY A 118 -0.89 -23.32 0.62
CA GLY A 118 -1.51 -24.35 -0.20
C GLY A 118 -2.18 -23.77 -1.45
N SER A 119 -2.90 -22.66 -1.30
CA SER A 119 -3.54 -21.95 -2.41
C SER A 119 -2.51 -21.29 -3.32
N TYR A 120 -1.42 -20.74 -2.77
CA TYR A 120 -0.27 -20.23 -3.54
C TYR A 120 0.30 -21.30 -4.48
N ARG A 121 0.53 -22.51 -3.96
CA ARG A 121 1.03 -23.64 -4.76
C ARG A 121 0.03 -24.12 -5.82
N ILE A 122 -1.25 -24.24 -5.47
CA ILE A 122 -2.30 -24.71 -6.39
C ILE A 122 -2.52 -23.73 -7.53
N CYS A 123 -2.58 -22.43 -7.20
CA CYS A 123 -2.82 -21.38 -8.16
C CYS A 123 -1.56 -20.96 -8.93
N LYS A 124 -0.45 -21.70 -8.76
CA LYS A 124 0.84 -21.47 -9.41
C LYS A 124 1.25 -20.01 -9.35
N LEU A 125 1.06 -19.42 -8.17
CA LEU A 125 1.57 -18.08 -7.92
C LEU A 125 3.08 -18.15 -8.12
N PRO A 126 3.66 -17.34 -9.04
CA PRO A 126 5.07 -17.40 -9.31
C PRO A 126 5.79 -17.22 -7.97
N SER A 127 6.52 -18.26 -7.56
CA SER A 127 7.37 -18.18 -6.37
C SER A 127 8.41 -17.10 -6.63
N GLU A 128 8.52 -16.15 -5.71
CA GLU A 128 9.53 -15.09 -5.68
C GLU A 128 9.86 -14.47 -7.05
N VAL A 129 9.21 -13.34 -7.34
CA VAL A 129 9.85 -12.23 -8.09
C VAL A 129 10.26 -12.54 -9.54
N GLU A 130 9.62 -13.48 -10.24
CA GLU A 130 9.54 -13.38 -11.70
C GLU A 130 8.37 -12.47 -12.09
N PHE A 131 8.51 -11.17 -11.79
CA PHE A 131 7.74 -10.14 -12.50
C PHE A 131 8.24 -10.13 -13.95
N GLY A 132 7.77 -11.10 -14.73
CA GLY A 132 8.01 -11.19 -16.15
C GLY A 132 7.62 -9.89 -16.88
N PRO A 133 7.88 -9.81 -18.20
CA PRO A 133 7.46 -8.66 -19.00
C PRO A 133 5.94 -8.44 -18.93
N ASP A 134 5.18 -9.49 -18.60
CA ASP A 134 3.73 -9.44 -18.48
C ASP A 134 3.32 -9.05 -17.05
N CYS A 135 2.98 -7.79 -16.92
CA CYS A 135 2.36 -7.17 -15.75
C CYS A 135 0.95 -7.66 -15.42
N ASN A 136 0.49 -8.68 -16.14
CA ASN A 136 -0.75 -9.37 -15.87
C ASN A 136 -0.47 -10.46 -14.85
N TYR A 137 -0.64 -10.12 -13.58
CA TYR A 137 -1.11 -11.11 -12.62
C TYR A 137 -2.43 -11.64 -13.19
N THR A 138 -2.37 -12.76 -13.91
CA THR A 138 -3.45 -13.15 -14.82
C THR A 138 -4.74 -13.24 -14.02
N ASP A 139 -5.85 -12.75 -14.58
CA ASP A 139 -7.15 -12.84 -13.91
C ASP A 139 -7.46 -14.30 -13.51
N GLU A 140 -6.86 -15.26 -14.20
CA GLU A 140 -6.85 -16.69 -13.86
C GLU A 140 -6.26 -16.99 -12.47
N VAL A 141 -5.14 -16.37 -12.08
CA VAL A 141 -4.54 -16.57 -10.75
C VAL A 141 -5.43 -15.98 -9.66
N LYS A 142 -5.96 -14.76 -9.88
CA LYS A 142 -6.90 -14.12 -8.94
C LYS A 142 -8.17 -14.95 -8.78
N GLU A 143 -8.71 -15.44 -9.89
CA GLU A 143 -9.90 -16.27 -9.93
C GLU A 143 -9.67 -17.66 -9.30
N CYS A 144 -8.48 -18.23 -9.47
CA CYS A 144 -8.07 -19.45 -8.77
C CYS A 144 -8.01 -19.24 -7.26
N MET A 145 -7.33 -18.19 -6.78
CA MET A 145 -7.25 -17.87 -5.35
C MET A 145 -8.64 -17.62 -4.77
N ARG A 146 -9.49 -16.92 -5.54
CA ARG A 146 -10.90 -16.73 -5.19
C ARG A 146 -11.62 -18.04 -5.00
N ARG A 147 -11.52 -18.95 -5.96
CA ARG A 147 -12.21 -20.24 -5.89
C ARG A 147 -11.70 -21.08 -4.72
N SER A 148 -10.38 -21.23 -4.59
CA SER A 148 -9.73 -22.01 -3.54
C SER A 148 -10.12 -21.51 -2.15
N LEU A 149 -9.95 -20.21 -1.88
CA LEU A 149 -10.24 -19.65 -0.56
C LEU A 149 -11.74 -19.63 -0.26
N LYS A 150 -12.60 -19.38 -1.25
CA LYS A 150 -14.06 -19.46 -1.04
C LYS A 150 -14.53 -20.88 -0.71
N GLU A 151 -13.93 -21.89 -1.35
CA GLU A 151 -14.27 -23.29 -1.09
C GLU A 151 -13.79 -23.75 0.30
N LYS A 152 -12.59 -23.35 0.69
CA LYS A 152 -11.95 -23.85 1.92
C LYS A 152 -12.22 -23.02 3.16
N CYS A 153 -12.20 -21.69 3.05
CA CYS A 153 -12.36 -20.77 4.17
C CYS A 153 -13.72 -20.04 4.15
N GLY A 154 -14.40 -20.01 3.00
CA GLY A 154 -15.70 -19.37 2.85
C GLY A 154 -15.63 -18.00 2.15
N PRO A 155 -16.78 -17.41 1.80
CA PRO A 155 -16.84 -16.18 1.03
C PRO A 155 -16.22 -14.98 1.75
N GLU A 156 -16.42 -14.85 3.06
CA GLU A 156 -15.87 -13.73 3.86
C GLU A 156 -14.33 -13.74 3.87
N SER A 157 -13.70 -14.93 3.93
CA SER A 157 -12.25 -15.04 3.95
C SER A 157 -11.61 -14.56 2.66
N TYR A 158 -12.25 -14.79 1.51
CA TYR A 158 -11.76 -14.23 0.26
C TYR A 158 -11.84 -12.70 0.24
N ASP A 159 -12.91 -12.12 0.77
CA ASP A 159 -13.04 -10.66 0.82
C ASP A 159 -11.95 -10.04 1.72
N VAL A 160 -11.63 -10.71 2.83
CA VAL A 160 -10.49 -10.37 3.70
C VAL A 160 -9.18 -10.48 2.93
N PHE A 161 -8.92 -11.62 2.30
CA PHE A 161 -7.71 -11.88 1.52
C PHE A 161 -7.53 -10.88 0.38
N SER A 162 -8.58 -10.58 -0.39
CA SER A 162 -8.53 -9.61 -1.48
C SER A 162 -8.13 -8.23 -0.96
N LYS A 163 -8.63 -7.83 0.21
CA LYS A 163 -8.27 -6.55 0.81
C LYS A 163 -6.82 -6.53 1.31
N LEU A 164 -6.32 -7.64 1.86
CA LEU A 164 -4.90 -7.81 2.22
C LEU A 164 -3.99 -7.75 0.98
N LEU A 165 -4.43 -8.27 -0.17
CA LEU A 165 -3.67 -8.23 -1.42
C LEU A 165 -3.65 -6.85 -2.11
N ASN A 166 -4.58 -5.94 -1.79
CA ASN A 166 -4.72 -4.68 -2.52
C ASN A 166 -3.42 -3.86 -2.60
N PRO A 167 -2.64 -3.66 -1.51
CA PRO A 167 -1.39 -2.91 -1.59
C PRO A 167 -0.33 -3.60 -2.44
N ILE A 168 -0.25 -4.94 -2.40
CA ILE A 168 0.67 -5.75 -3.21
C ILE A 168 0.33 -5.59 -4.69
N MET A 169 -0.96 -5.66 -5.03
CA MET A 169 -1.44 -5.44 -6.39
C MET A 169 -1.18 -4.02 -6.87
N ALA A 170 -1.38 -3.01 -6.01
CA ALA A 170 -1.05 -1.63 -6.33
C ALA A 170 0.45 -1.46 -6.61
N PHE A 171 1.31 -2.07 -5.79
CA PHE A 171 2.75 -2.06 -5.99
C PHE A 171 3.15 -2.72 -7.32
N ALA A 172 2.65 -3.93 -7.59
CA ALA A 172 2.92 -4.66 -8.82
C ALA A 172 2.48 -3.85 -10.07
N ASN A 173 1.26 -3.32 -10.06
CA ASN A 173 0.76 -2.47 -11.14
C ASN A 173 1.62 -1.22 -11.33
N LYS A 174 2.10 -0.61 -10.24
CA LYS A 174 2.94 0.58 -10.32
C LYS A 174 4.31 0.29 -10.91
N ILE A 175 4.97 -0.79 -10.49
CA ILE A 175 6.23 -1.25 -11.10
C ILE A 175 6.06 -1.46 -12.60
N CYS A 176 4.91 -1.99 -12.98
CA CYS A 176 4.54 -2.25 -14.35
C CYS A 176 4.31 -1.02 -15.22
N GLU A 177 3.70 0.03 -14.68
CA GLU A 177 3.56 1.32 -15.37
C GLU A 177 4.90 2.03 -15.60
N LEU A 178 5.94 1.67 -14.84
CA LEU A 178 7.25 2.31 -14.89
C LEU A 178 8.26 1.59 -15.81
N LYS A 179 7.92 0.41 -16.32
CA LYS A 179 8.69 -0.31 -17.35
C LYS A 179 8.42 0.29 -18.74
#